data_AF-E2PYI4-F1
#
_entry.id   AF-E2PYI4-F1
#
_cell.length_a   1.000
_cell.length_b   1.000
_cell.length_c   1.000
_cell.angle_alpha   90.00
_cell.angle_beta   90.00
_cell.angle_gamma   90.00
#
_symmetry.space_group_name_H-M   'P 1'
#
loop_
_entity.id
_entity.type
_entity.pdbx_description
1 polymer ?
#
loop_
_entity_poly.entity_id
_entity_poly.type
_entity_poly.pdbx_seq_one_letter_code
_entity_poly.pdbx_strand_id
1 'polypeptide(L)'
;MVGPRPPVPPRVLPESSPNTRPGVTMTLRKIGHGGRGPVGVLAQGGLMERTAVLRLDAEWTKVRAGRAAVPPGERERMLLDLISALAPHAANDLPLTARLSLRYADLARHHFDAGRRVKALRAVAEAVRHCAEPARHDEEHARWYARALLSQSVYLAEPLSDELGLPRYAFPARGERPPAAARADGIAALEATRRAMAVWEGLPGGDPRNREGLAQSRAFLGDRLEELGDPVEAVVWAVRAEQEFHALGERPGAPHGTALEHLGDQLVRRLRRCGFQGGLTRLRAEGLLPGRLLPLAVVAARVEGVEPEAIARGLRLAPEEVRRVLRARCWRAVWRFDVRERDGAPWTPMPYPWRGMDAVTDRSAAEVAAELTDALLTGEDRPPDTAHWRIAVWWEDEGRLEGACFRRTHAPRRGRAPRPGNHPDGGLTPRGTPQSPP
;
A
#
# COMPACT_ATOMS: atom_id res chain seq x y z
N MET A 1 5.19 25.05 15.02
CA MET A 1 3.81 24.55 14.84
C MET A 1 3.49 24.58 13.35
N VAL A 2 3.50 23.42 12.70
CA VAL A 2 3.20 23.29 11.25
C VAL A 2 1.84 22.60 11.18
N GLY A 3 0.85 23.27 10.58
CA GLY A 3 -0.50 22.74 10.44
C GLY A 3 -0.57 21.47 9.56
N PRO A 4 -1.66 20.70 9.64
CA PRO A 4 -1.83 19.50 8.83
C PRO A 4 -1.84 19.85 7.34
N ARG A 5 -0.99 19.20 6.56
CA ARG A 5 -1.02 19.26 5.09
C ARG A 5 -2.32 18.61 4.60
N PRO A 6 -2.98 19.16 3.56
CA PRO A 6 -4.15 18.54 2.96
C PRO A 6 -3.78 17.20 2.29
N PRO A 7 -4.71 16.22 2.24
CA PRO A 7 -4.47 14.92 1.65
C PRO A 7 -4.21 15.04 0.14
N VAL A 8 -3.18 14.33 -0.32
CA VAL A 8 -2.82 14.21 -1.74
C VAL A 8 -3.76 13.17 -2.37
N PRO A 9 -4.42 13.45 -3.51
CA PRO A 9 -5.26 12.45 -4.17
C PRO A 9 -4.41 11.29 -4.74
N PRO A 10 -4.91 10.05 -4.73
CA PRO A 10 -4.21 8.92 -5.34
C PRO A 10 -4.01 9.19 -6.84
N ARG A 11 -2.77 9.02 -7.30
CA ARG A 11 -2.33 9.31 -8.67
C ARG A 11 -3.13 8.47 -9.69
N VAL A 12 -3.45 9.19 -10.76
CA VAL A 12 -4.33 8.88 -11.89
C VAL A 12 -3.83 7.70 -12.72
N LEU A 13 -4.73 6.76 -13.07
CA LEU A 13 -4.56 5.89 -14.25
C LEU A 13 -4.62 6.79 -15.50
N PRO A 14 -3.69 6.69 -16.47
CA PRO A 14 -3.58 7.69 -17.53
C PRO A 14 -4.83 7.69 -18.44
N GLU A 15 -5.58 8.78 -18.42
CA GLU A 15 -6.56 9.12 -19.47
C GLU A 15 -5.90 10.03 -20.51
N SER A 16 -5.96 9.61 -21.76
CA SER A 16 -5.48 10.36 -22.92
C SER A 16 -6.43 11.52 -23.25
N SER A 17 -5.90 12.74 -23.34
CA SER A 17 -6.54 13.96 -23.86
C SER A 17 -6.12 14.22 -25.33
N PRO A 18 -6.80 15.07 -26.15
CA PRO A 18 -7.03 16.49 -25.84
C PRO A 18 -8.36 17.16 -26.30
N ASN A 19 -8.47 18.40 -25.81
CA ASN A 19 -9.47 19.47 -25.86
C ASN A 19 -9.84 20.05 -27.24
N THR A 20 -11.09 20.51 -27.42
CA THR A 20 -11.48 21.85 -27.98
C THR A 20 -13.01 22.10 -27.87
N ARG A 21 -13.40 23.34 -27.49
CA ARG A 21 -14.76 23.94 -27.51
C ARG A 21 -15.02 24.63 -28.90
N PRO A 22 -16.23 25.15 -29.28
CA PRO A 22 -17.37 25.57 -28.43
C PRO A 22 -18.82 25.21 -28.90
N GLY A 23 -19.73 25.25 -27.91
CA GLY A 23 -21.12 25.74 -27.89
C GLY A 23 -22.09 25.49 -29.05
N VAL A 24 -23.18 24.74 -28.78
CA VAL A 24 -24.51 24.95 -29.38
C VAL A 24 -25.61 24.57 -28.37
N THR A 25 -26.50 25.51 -28.08
CA THR A 25 -27.78 25.30 -27.38
C THR A 25 -28.80 24.76 -28.40
N MET A 26 -29.44 23.61 -28.15
CA MET A 26 -30.57 23.15 -28.97
C MET A 26 -31.81 22.85 -28.13
N THR A 27 -32.87 23.58 -28.48
CA THR A 27 -34.24 23.55 -27.98
C THR A 27 -34.98 22.31 -28.54
N LEU A 28 -35.58 21.51 -27.67
CA LEU A 28 -36.42 20.37 -28.03
C LEU A 28 -37.80 20.86 -28.55
N ARG A 29 -38.11 20.56 -29.82
CA ARG A 29 -39.44 20.73 -30.41
C ARG A 29 -40.23 19.41 -30.30
N LYS A 30 -41.44 19.53 -29.76
CA LYS A 30 -42.45 18.49 -29.53
C LYS A 30 -43.18 18.16 -30.84
N ILE A 31 -43.29 16.88 -31.23
CA ILE A 31 -44.25 16.44 -32.26
C ILE A 31 -44.90 15.10 -31.84
N GLY A 32 -46.19 15.16 -31.52
CA GLY A 32 -47.28 14.48 -32.24
C GLY A 32 -47.38 12.95 -32.27
N HIS A 33 -48.45 12.44 -31.65
CA HIS A 33 -48.98 11.08 -31.72
C HIS A 33 -49.58 10.67 -33.08
N GLY A 34 -49.58 9.35 -33.35
CA GLY A 34 -50.50 8.66 -34.27
C GLY A 34 -50.10 7.18 -34.45
N GLY A 35 -50.91 6.23 -33.96
CA GLY A 35 -50.54 4.81 -33.81
C GLY A 35 -51.12 3.78 -34.81
N ARG A 36 -50.75 2.50 -34.63
CA ARG A 36 -51.48 1.23 -34.93
C ARG A 36 -50.64 -0.04 -34.61
N GLY A 37 -51.20 -1.01 -33.87
CA GLY A 37 -50.92 -2.47 -33.99
C GLY A 37 -50.02 -3.20 -32.94
N PRO A 38 -50.55 -4.10 -32.07
CA PRO A 38 -49.90 -4.48 -30.80
C PRO A 38 -48.90 -5.66 -30.80
N VAL A 39 -48.39 -6.11 -31.94
CA VAL A 39 -47.29 -7.13 -31.97
C VAL A 39 -45.98 -6.54 -32.48
N GLY A 40 -46.04 -5.47 -33.28
CA GLY A 40 -44.89 -4.63 -33.62
C GLY A 40 -44.54 -3.58 -32.56
N VAL A 41 -45.51 -3.17 -31.73
CA VAL A 41 -45.34 -2.09 -30.72
C VAL A 41 -44.49 -2.51 -29.53
N LEU A 42 -44.50 -3.79 -29.13
CA LEU A 42 -43.63 -4.28 -28.04
C LEU A 42 -42.17 -4.43 -28.50
N ALA A 43 -41.95 -4.92 -29.73
CA ALA A 43 -40.61 -5.00 -30.32
C ALA A 43 -40.05 -3.61 -30.69
N GLN A 44 -40.89 -2.70 -31.21
CA GLN A 44 -40.51 -1.31 -31.48
C GLN A 44 -40.33 -0.49 -30.19
N GLY A 45 -41.15 -0.72 -29.16
CA GLY A 45 -41.00 -0.13 -27.83
C GLY A 45 -39.65 -0.50 -27.21
N GLY A 46 -39.32 -1.81 -27.17
CA GLY A 46 -38.03 -2.28 -26.68
C GLY A 46 -36.84 -1.77 -27.49
N LEU A 47 -36.97 -1.60 -28.82
CA LEU A 47 -35.91 -1.04 -29.67
C LEU A 47 -35.73 0.48 -29.45
N MET A 48 -36.81 1.23 -29.26
CA MET A 48 -36.77 2.66 -28.95
C MET A 48 -36.19 2.92 -27.55
N GLU A 49 -36.59 2.12 -26.55
CA GLU A 49 -36.03 2.16 -25.19
C GLU A 49 -34.54 1.83 -25.21
N ARG A 50 -34.14 0.74 -25.89
CA ARG A 50 -32.73 0.40 -26.07
C ARG A 50 -31.93 1.53 -26.73
N THR A 51 -32.47 2.18 -27.75
CA THR A 51 -31.81 3.30 -28.42
C THR A 51 -31.65 4.51 -27.49
N ALA A 52 -32.65 4.80 -26.67
CA ALA A 52 -32.58 5.85 -25.66
C ALA A 52 -31.50 5.57 -24.60
N VAL A 53 -31.40 4.33 -24.14
CA VAL A 53 -30.38 3.87 -23.19
C VAL A 53 -28.97 4.04 -23.77
N LEU A 54 -28.75 3.66 -25.04
CA LEU A 54 -27.46 3.82 -25.71
C LEU A 54 -27.08 5.30 -25.93
N ARG A 55 -28.06 6.19 -26.11
CA ARG A 55 -27.82 7.63 -26.16
C ARG A 55 -27.38 8.17 -24.80
N LEU A 56 -28.02 7.75 -23.72
CA LEU A 56 -27.62 8.13 -22.35
C LEU A 56 -26.19 7.64 -22.03
N ASP A 57 -25.85 6.42 -22.45
CA ASP A 57 -24.50 5.85 -22.35
C ASP A 57 -23.44 6.66 -23.12
N ALA A 58 -23.81 7.15 -24.30
CA ALA A 58 -22.95 8.04 -25.09
C ALA A 58 -22.76 9.41 -24.43
N GLU A 59 -23.80 9.99 -23.83
CA GLU A 59 -23.67 11.23 -23.05
C GLU A 59 -22.76 11.03 -21.84
N TRP A 60 -22.93 9.94 -21.09
CA TRP A 60 -22.03 9.62 -19.99
C TRP A 60 -20.57 9.47 -20.45
N THR A 61 -20.33 8.87 -21.61
CA THR A 61 -18.99 8.74 -22.17
C THR A 61 -18.33 10.11 -22.44
N LYS A 62 -19.11 11.13 -22.83
CA LYS A 62 -18.62 12.51 -22.97
C LYS A 62 -18.26 13.14 -21.62
N VAL A 63 -19.09 12.91 -20.59
CA VAL A 63 -18.84 13.37 -19.22
C VAL A 63 -17.55 12.75 -18.67
N ARG A 64 -17.38 11.44 -18.85
CA ARG A 64 -16.16 10.71 -18.44
C ARG A 64 -14.92 11.27 -19.10
N ALA A 65 -14.96 11.53 -20.41
CA ALA A 65 -13.84 12.12 -21.15
C ALA A 65 -13.55 13.59 -20.81
N GLY A 66 -14.16 14.16 -19.76
CA GLY A 66 -13.98 15.55 -19.34
C GLY A 66 -14.58 16.59 -20.29
N ARG A 67 -15.33 16.15 -21.32
CA ARG A 67 -15.91 17.05 -22.34
C ARG A 67 -17.15 17.79 -21.83
N ALA A 68 -17.74 17.33 -20.73
CA ALA A 68 -18.85 17.99 -20.04
C ALA A 68 -18.54 18.13 -18.53
N ALA A 69 -18.59 19.37 -18.03
CA ALA A 69 -18.38 19.65 -16.61
C ALA A 69 -19.68 19.40 -15.85
N VAL A 70 -19.78 18.23 -15.21
CA VAL A 70 -20.93 17.84 -14.38
C VAL A 70 -20.50 17.78 -12.90
N PRO A 71 -21.25 18.41 -11.97
CA PRO A 71 -21.00 18.32 -10.53
C PRO A 71 -21.02 16.87 -10.00
N PRO A 72 -20.28 16.55 -8.93
CA PRO A 72 -20.18 15.17 -8.42
C PRO A 72 -21.53 14.50 -8.08
N GLY A 73 -22.46 15.24 -7.47
CA GLY A 73 -23.79 14.69 -7.13
C GLY A 73 -24.69 14.42 -8.33
N GLU A 74 -24.50 15.16 -9.43
CA GLU A 74 -25.20 14.92 -10.68
C GLU A 74 -24.59 13.74 -11.44
N ARG A 75 -23.26 13.55 -11.36
CA ARG A 75 -22.59 12.35 -11.90
C ARG A 75 -23.10 11.05 -11.26
N GLU A 76 -23.24 11.02 -9.93
CA GLU A 76 -23.79 9.85 -9.22
C GLU A 76 -25.21 9.53 -9.70
N ARG A 77 -26.07 10.55 -9.81
CA ARG A 77 -27.45 10.39 -10.28
C ARG A 77 -27.50 9.87 -11.73
N MET A 78 -26.73 10.48 -12.63
CA MET A 78 -26.65 10.03 -14.03
C MET A 78 -26.21 8.57 -14.14
N LEU A 79 -25.23 8.15 -13.33
CA LEU A 79 -24.79 6.75 -13.31
C LEU A 79 -25.88 5.80 -12.82
N LEU A 80 -26.58 6.15 -11.74
CA LEU A 80 -27.67 5.33 -11.20
C LEU A 80 -28.85 5.22 -12.18
N ASP A 81 -29.21 6.32 -12.84
CA ASP A 81 -30.26 6.35 -13.86
C ASP A 81 -29.86 5.48 -15.06
N LEU A 82 -28.61 5.59 -15.53
CA LEU A 82 -28.09 4.78 -16.63
C LEU A 82 -28.02 3.29 -16.28
N ILE A 83 -27.55 2.95 -15.08
CA ILE A 83 -27.53 1.56 -14.59
C ILE A 83 -28.96 0.99 -14.55
N SER A 84 -29.91 1.75 -14.01
CA SER A 84 -31.31 1.35 -13.93
C SER A 84 -31.94 1.15 -15.31
N ALA A 85 -31.55 1.98 -16.29
CA ALA A 85 -32.01 1.88 -17.67
C ALA A 85 -31.35 0.72 -18.43
N LEU A 86 -30.08 0.40 -18.16
CA LEU A 86 -29.35 -0.71 -18.81
C LEU A 86 -29.76 -2.09 -18.28
N ALA A 87 -30.02 -2.22 -16.97
CA ALA A 87 -30.21 -3.51 -16.30
C ALA A 87 -31.31 -4.41 -16.92
N PRO A 88 -32.51 -3.92 -17.28
CA PRO A 88 -33.55 -4.75 -17.88
C PRO A 88 -33.17 -5.36 -19.23
N HIS A 89 -32.28 -4.69 -19.97
CA HIS A 89 -31.88 -5.12 -21.32
C HIS A 89 -30.62 -5.99 -21.33
N ALA A 90 -29.84 -5.98 -20.24
CA ALA A 90 -28.59 -6.71 -20.15
C ALA A 90 -28.79 -8.24 -20.08
N ALA A 91 -29.85 -8.73 -19.46
CA ALA A 91 -30.01 -10.15 -19.11
C ALA A 91 -29.79 -11.15 -20.27
N ASN A 92 -30.07 -10.75 -21.52
CA ASN A 92 -29.94 -11.59 -22.70
C ASN A 92 -29.01 -10.98 -23.78
N ASP A 93 -28.19 -9.98 -23.42
CA ASP A 93 -27.35 -9.25 -24.36
C ASP A 93 -25.96 -9.01 -23.79
N LEU A 94 -24.97 -9.74 -24.32
CA LEU A 94 -23.59 -9.70 -23.83
C LEU A 94 -22.96 -8.30 -23.95
N PRO A 95 -23.04 -7.59 -25.10
CA PRO A 95 -22.60 -6.19 -25.19
C PRO A 95 -23.23 -5.25 -24.17
N LEU A 96 -24.55 -5.33 -23.93
CA LEU A 96 -25.22 -4.49 -22.94
C LEU A 96 -24.82 -4.86 -21.50
N THR A 97 -24.62 -6.15 -21.22
CA THR A 97 -24.09 -6.60 -19.93
C THR A 97 -22.69 -6.07 -19.67
N ALA A 98 -21.83 -6.08 -20.69
CA ALA A 98 -20.48 -5.53 -20.59
C ALA A 98 -20.48 -4.01 -20.35
N ARG A 99 -21.39 -3.27 -21.00
CA ARG A 99 -21.58 -1.83 -20.72
C ARG A 99 -22.10 -1.58 -19.32
N LEU A 100 -23.07 -2.37 -18.84
CA LEU A 100 -23.57 -2.29 -17.47
C LEU A 100 -22.44 -2.47 -16.45
N SER A 101 -21.54 -3.43 -16.69
CA SER A 101 -20.32 -3.60 -15.90
C SER A 101 -19.46 -2.33 -15.87
N LEU A 102 -19.20 -1.69 -17.02
CA LEU A 102 -18.44 -0.43 -17.07
C LEU A 102 -19.09 0.68 -16.22
N ARG A 103 -20.42 0.77 -16.20
CA ARG A 103 -21.13 1.78 -15.40
C ARG A 103 -21.08 1.51 -13.92
N TYR A 104 -21.13 0.25 -13.51
CA TYR A 104 -20.84 -0.13 -12.14
C TYR A 104 -19.39 0.18 -11.75
N ALA A 105 -18.41 -0.01 -12.65
CA ALA A 105 -17.02 0.36 -12.39
C ALA A 105 -16.85 1.88 -12.24
N ASP A 106 -17.49 2.67 -13.10
CA ASP A 106 -17.50 4.13 -13.01
C ASP A 106 -18.14 4.61 -11.68
N LEU A 107 -19.25 3.98 -11.26
CA LEU A 107 -19.91 4.27 -9.97
C LEU A 107 -19.03 3.87 -8.78
N ALA A 108 -18.36 2.73 -8.87
CA ALA A 108 -17.43 2.29 -7.84
C ALA A 108 -16.28 3.29 -7.65
N ARG A 109 -15.71 3.76 -8.77
CA ARG A 109 -14.67 4.81 -8.75
C ARG A 109 -15.18 6.09 -8.11
N HIS A 110 -16.36 6.56 -8.51
CA HIS A 110 -16.98 7.74 -7.91
C HIS A 110 -17.14 7.62 -6.39
N HIS A 111 -17.62 6.48 -5.90
CA HIS A 111 -17.75 6.23 -4.47
C HIS A 111 -16.40 6.18 -3.75
N PHE A 112 -15.40 5.57 -4.36
CA PHE A 112 -14.07 5.47 -3.78
C PHE A 112 -13.41 6.86 -3.65
N ASP A 113 -13.47 7.67 -4.70
CA ASP A 113 -12.93 9.05 -4.70
C ASP A 113 -13.62 9.94 -3.64
N ALA A 114 -14.87 9.63 -3.29
CA ALA A 114 -15.61 10.32 -2.26
C ALA A 114 -15.49 9.70 -0.85
N GLY A 115 -14.55 8.77 -0.64
CA GLY A 115 -14.31 8.12 0.65
C GLY A 115 -15.38 7.11 1.07
N ARG A 116 -16.29 6.72 0.17
CA ARG A 116 -17.42 5.80 0.45
C ARG A 116 -17.05 4.36 0.12
N ARG A 117 -16.02 3.81 0.79
CA ARG A 117 -15.44 2.48 0.51
C ARG A 117 -16.47 1.36 0.41
N VAL A 118 -17.40 1.25 1.37
CA VAL A 118 -18.42 0.18 1.37
C VAL A 118 -19.29 0.24 0.12
N LYS A 119 -19.68 1.43 -0.33
CA LYS A 119 -20.45 1.61 -1.57
C LYS A 119 -19.61 1.28 -2.80
N ALA A 120 -18.33 1.65 -2.80
CA ALA A 120 -17.39 1.31 -3.88
C ALA A 120 -17.22 -0.21 -4.04
N LEU A 121 -17.03 -0.93 -2.92
CA LEU A 121 -16.92 -2.39 -2.90
C LEU A 121 -18.19 -3.08 -3.42
N ARG A 122 -19.38 -2.56 -3.06
CA ARG A 122 -20.64 -3.08 -3.59
C ARG A 122 -20.73 -2.88 -5.10
N ALA A 123 -20.45 -1.67 -5.59
CA ALA A 123 -20.53 -1.37 -7.01
C ALA A 123 -19.49 -2.15 -7.84
N VAL A 124 -18.24 -2.28 -7.36
CA VAL A 124 -17.22 -3.05 -8.11
C VAL A 124 -17.54 -4.54 -8.14
N ALA A 125 -18.18 -5.09 -7.11
CA ALA A 125 -18.65 -6.48 -7.13
C ALA A 125 -19.70 -6.69 -8.24
N GLU A 126 -20.61 -5.73 -8.45
CA GLU A 126 -21.54 -5.77 -9.59
C GLU A 126 -20.81 -5.68 -10.93
N ALA A 127 -19.81 -4.80 -11.05
CA ALA A 127 -19.00 -4.70 -12.26
C ALA A 127 -18.34 -6.05 -12.61
N VAL A 128 -17.67 -6.67 -11.63
CA VAL A 128 -17.02 -7.98 -11.79
C VAL A 128 -18.04 -9.06 -12.17
N ARG A 129 -19.24 -9.07 -11.56
CA ARG A 129 -20.30 -10.03 -11.89
C ARG A 129 -20.78 -9.87 -13.34
N HIS A 130 -21.12 -8.65 -13.75
CA HIS A 130 -21.67 -8.38 -15.08
C HIS A 130 -20.62 -8.50 -16.20
N CYS A 131 -19.33 -8.41 -15.90
CA CYS A 131 -18.28 -8.57 -16.92
C CYS A 131 -17.82 -10.03 -17.13
N ALA A 132 -18.06 -10.92 -16.16
CA ALA A 132 -17.49 -12.27 -16.17
C ALA A 132 -17.92 -13.13 -17.37
N GLU A 133 -19.20 -13.12 -17.74
CA GLU A 133 -19.67 -13.89 -18.89
C GLU A 133 -19.29 -13.24 -20.23
N PRO A 134 -19.52 -11.94 -20.49
CA PRO A 134 -19.07 -11.29 -21.72
C PRO A 134 -17.58 -11.45 -22.01
N ALA A 135 -16.73 -11.47 -20.98
CA ALA A 135 -15.28 -11.65 -21.09
C ALA A 135 -14.84 -12.99 -21.70
N ARG A 136 -15.71 -14.01 -21.73
CA ARG A 136 -15.41 -15.30 -22.35
C ARG A 136 -15.56 -15.30 -23.86
N HIS A 137 -16.28 -14.32 -24.40
CA HIS A 137 -16.70 -14.28 -25.80
C HIS A 137 -15.98 -13.20 -26.61
N ASP A 138 -15.37 -12.23 -25.95
CA ASP A 138 -14.74 -11.07 -26.60
C ASP A 138 -13.53 -10.55 -25.82
N GLU A 139 -12.46 -10.20 -26.54
CA GLU A 139 -11.23 -9.71 -25.94
C GLU A 139 -11.38 -8.35 -25.27
N GLU A 140 -12.15 -7.42 -25.85
CA GLU A 140 -12.36 -6.10 -25.26
C GLU A 140 -13.12 -6.22 -23.93
N HIS A 141 -14.12 -7.09 -23.88
CA HIS A 141 -14.81 -7.41 -22.63
C HIS A 141 -13.89 -8.09 -21.60
N ALA A 142 -12.99 -8.96 -22.03
CA ALA A 142 -11.97 -9.55 -21.15
C ALA A 142 -11.04 -8.48 -20.55
N ARG A 143 -10.61 -7.49 -21.36
CA ARG A 143 -9.83 -6.33 -20.87
C ARG A 143 -10.62 -5.54 -19.82
N TRP A 144 -11.92 -5.32 -20.01
CA TRP A 144 -12.77 -4.63 -19.04
C TRP A 144 -12.92 -5.41 -17.74
N TYR A 145 -13.10 -6.73 -17.83
CA TYR A 145 -13.20 -7.61 -16.68
C TYR A 145 -11.90 -7.61 -15.85
N ALA A 146 -10.75 -7.70 -16.51
CA ALA A 146 -9.45 -7.61 -15.83
C ALA A 146 -9.26 -6.25 -15.12
N ARG A 147 -9.68 -5.14 -15.73
CA ARG A 147 -9.65 -3.80 -15.10
C ARG A 147 -10.60 -3.70 -13.90
N ALA A 148 -11.79 -4.31 -13.98
CA ALA A 148 -12.74 -4.35 -12.87
C ALA A 148 -12.17 -5.14 -11.68
N LEU A 149 -11.50 -6.27 -11.94
CA LEU A 149 -10.79 -7.06 -10.92
C LEU A 149 -9.64 -6.27 -10.26
N LEU A 150 -8.86 -5.50 -11.03
CA LEU A 150 -7.83 -4.63 -10.47
C LEU A 150 -8.42 -3.52 -9.60
N SER A 151 -9.52 -2.91 -10.03
CA SER A 151 -10.22 -1.90 -9.24
C SER A 151 -10.77 -2.49 -7.93
N GLN A 152 -11.32 -3.71 -7.98
CA GLN A 152 -11.74 -4.44 -6.80
C GLN A 152 -10.56 -4.68 -5.84
N SER A 153 -9.41 -5.11 -6.35
CA SER A 153 -8.19 -5.28 -5.56
C SER A 153 -7.78 -3.99 -4.85
N VAL A 154 -7.77 -2.85 -5.56
CA VAL A 154 -7.43 -1.54 -4.97
C VAL A 154 -8.37 -1.17 -3.84
N TYR A 155 -9.69 -1.33 -4.03
CA TYR A 155 -10.66 -0.93 -3.02
C TYR A 155 -10.65 -1.85 -1.79
N LEU A 156 -10.40 -3.14 -1.99
CA LEU A 156 -10.23 -4.10 -0.91
C LEU A 156 -8.98 -3.76 -0.08
N ALA A 157 -7.87 -3.44 -0.74
CA ALA A 157 -6.59 -3.17 -0.09
C ALA A 157 -6.49 -1.82 0.64
N GLU A 158 -7.39 -0.87 0.42
CA GLU A 158 -7.33 0.49 1.02
C GLU A 158 -6.99 0.52 2.52
N PRO A 159 -7.52 -0.35 3.41
CA PRO A 159 -7.16 -0.34 4.82
C PRO A 159 -5.69 -0.68 5.10
N LEU A 160 -5.03 -1.31 4.13
CA LEU A 160 -3.63 -1.72 4.11
C LEU A 160 -2.70 -0.74 3.40
N SER A 161 -3.23 0.29 2.73
CA SER A 161 -2.45 1.27 1.96
C SER A 161 -2.54 2.68 2.54
N ASP A 162 -1.46 3.46 2.50
CA ASP A 162 -1.33 4.79 3.11
C ASP A 162 -2.06 5.83 2.25
N GLU A 163 -1.97 7.10 2.62
CA GLU A 163 -2.60 8.18 1.86
C GLU A 163 -2.07 8.28 0.42
N LEU A 164 -0.89 7.72 0.15
CA LEU A 164 -0.28 7.66 -1.18
C LEU A 164 -0.61 6.36 -1.92
N GLY A 165 -1.45 5.50 -1.34
CA GLY A 165 -1.77 4.18 -1.88
C GLY A 165 -0.63 3.16 -1.76
N LEU A 166 0.40 3.47 -0.96
CA LEU A 166 1.52 2.58 -0.71
C LEU A 166 1.26 1.72 0.51
N PRO A 167 1.81 0.50 0.64
CA PRO A 167 1.51 -0.35 1.79
C PRO A 167 1.82 0.32 3.15
N ARG A 168 0.78 0.60 3.97
CA ARG A 168 0.85 1.16 5.34
C ARG A 168 1.70 0.30 6.25
N TYR A 169 1.61 -0.99 6.02
CA TYR A 169 2.14 -2.00 6.91
C TYR A 169 3.34 -2.67 6.27
N ALA A 170 4.52 -2.24 6.68
CA ALA A 170 5.71 -3.08 6.60
C ALA A 170 5.63 -4.04 7.78
N PHE A 171 4.99 -5.20 7.64
CA PHE A 171 5.06 -6.20 8.70
C PHE A 171 6.40 -6.93 8.60
N PRO A 172 7.37 -6.73 9.50
CA PRO A 172 8.32 -7.80 9.75
C PRO A 172 7.56 -9.05 10.19
N ALA A 173 8.13 -10.24 9.95
CA ALA A 173 7.51 -11.51 10.36
C ALA A 173 7.12 -11.57 11.85
N ARG A 174 7.69 -10.67 12.67
CA ARG A 174 7.38 -10.46 14.09
C ARG A 174 6.98 -8.99 14.34
N GLY A 175 5.69 -8.72 14.52
CA GLY A 175 5.13 -7.40 14.77
C GLY A 175 3.62 -7.45 14.97
N GLU A 176 3.00 -6.31 15.30
CA GLU A 176 1.54 -6.17 15.28
C GLU A 176 1.06 -6.45 13.86
N ARG A 177 0.10 -7.36 13.69
CA ARG A 177 -0.46 -7.77 12.40
C ARG A 177 -1.60 -6.83 12.01
N PRO A 178 -2.00 -6.76 10.72
CA PRO A 178 -3.18 -5.97 10.38
C PRO A 178 -4.37 -6.61 11.11
N PRO A 179 -5.39 -5.81 11.49
CA PRO A 179 -6.62 -6.37 12.03
C PRO A 179 -7.12 -7.50 11.12
N ALA A 180 -7.65 -8.58 11.71
CA ALA A 180 -8.01 -9.79 10.96
C ALA A 180 -8.91 -9.49 9.74
N ALA A 181 -9.84 -8.54 9.88
CA ALA A 181 -10.69 -8.06 8.80
C ALA A 181 -9.89 -7.39 7.67
N ALA A 182 -8.96 -6.48 7.99
CA ALA A 182 -8.09 -5.84 7.00
C ALA A 182 -7.17 -6.86 6.30
N ARG A 183 -6.70 -7.88 7.04
CA ARG A 183 -5.93 -8.99 6.45
C ARG A 183 -6.77 -9.82 5.48
N ALA A 184 -8.01 -10.14 5.84
CA ALA A 184 -8.93 -10.87 4.97
C ALA A 184 -9.21 -10.09 3.68
N ASP A 185 -9.45 -8.78 3.79
CA ASP A 185 -9.59 -7.89 2.63
C ASP A 185 -8.33 -7.89 1.76
N GLY A 186 -7.13 -7.86 2.35
CA GLY A 186 -5.85 -7.96 1.61
C GLY A 186 -5.67 -9.29 0.88
N ILE A 187 -6.10 -10.41 1.46
CA ILE A 187 -6.07 -11.72 0.80
C ILE A 187 -7.04 -11.72 -0.38
N ALA A 188 -8.26 -11.21 -0.20
CA ALA A 188 -9.22 -11.08 -1.30
C ALA A 188 -8.70 -10.15 -2.41
N ALA A 189 -7.97 -9.09 -2.05
CA ALA A 189 -7.33 -8.20 -3.00
C ALA A 189 -6.23 -8.90 -3.81
N LEU A 190 -5.38 -9.69 -3.13
CA LEU A 190 -4.37 -10.52 -3.77
C LEU A 190 -4.98 -11.52 -4.77
N GLU A 191 -6.08 -12.18 -4.40
CA GLU A 191 -6.81 -13.09 -5.27
C GLU A 191 -7.43 -12.38 -6.48
N ALA A 192 -8.03 -11.20 -6.29
CA ALA A 192 -8.55 -10.38 -7.38
C ALA A 192 -7.45 -9.99 -8.37
N THR A 193 -6.27 -9.59 -7.88
CA THR A 193 -5.11 -9.29 -8.74
C THR A 193 -4.65 -10.51 -9.52
N ARG A 194 -4.52 -11.69 -8.88
CA ARG A 194 -4.14 -12.94 -9.57
C ARG A 194 -5.14 -13.32 -10.66
N ARG A 195 -6.44 -13.15 -10.40
CA ARG A 195 -7.49 -13.36 -11.41
C ARG A 195 -7.35 -12.38 -12.58
N ALA A 196 -7.06 -11.11 -12.31
CA ALA A 196 -6.83 -10.12 -13.36
C ALA A 196 -5.63 -10.51 -14.23
N MET A 197 -4.51 -10.92 -13.61
CA MET A 197 -3.33 -11.41 -14.32
C MET A 197 -3.65 -12.60 -15.23
N ALA A 198 -4.37 -13.60 -14.71
CA ALA A 198 -4.76 -14.77 -15.51
C ALA A 198 -5.60 -14.40 -16.74
N VAL A 199 -6.46 -13.37 -16.63
CA VAL A 199 -7.21 -12.85 -17.79
C VAL A 199 -6.27 -12.20 -18.80
N TRP A 200 -5.33 -11.36 -18.35
CA TRP A 200 -4.35 -10.73 -19.25
C TRP A 200 -3.42 -11.74 -19.93
N GLU A 201 -3.00 -12.78 -19.21
CA GLU A 201 -2.17 -13.86 -19.74
C GLU A 201 -2.90 -14.71 -20.79
N GLY A 202 -4.22 -14.85 -20.67
CA GLY A 202 -5.07 -15.52 -21.65
C GLY A 202 -5.33 -14.71 -22.94
N LEU A 203 -5.01 -13.41 -22.94
CA LEU A 203 -5.20 -12.54 -24.10
C LEU A 203 -3.97 -12.56 -25.04
N PRO A 204 -4.13 -12.24 -26.34
CA PRO A 204 -3.00 -12.24 -27.28
C PRO A 204 -1.88 -11.30 -26.85
N GLY A 205 -0.67 -11.84 -26.67
CA GLY A 205 0.51 -11.10 -26.21
C GLY A 205 1.10 -10.11 -27.23
N GLY A 206 0.64 -10.16 -28.49
CA GLY A 206 1.05 -9.20 -29.52
C GLY A 206 0.45 -7.80 -29.36
N ASP A 207 -0.70 -7.68 -28.67
CA ASP A 207 -1.35 -6.38 -28.42
C ASP A 207 -0.64 -5.64 -27.27
N PRO A 208 -0.11 -4.43 -27.50
CA PRO A 208 0.56 -3.65 -26.46
C PRO A 208 -0.33 -3.37 -25.24
N ARG A 209 -1.66 -3.23 -25.43
CA ARG A 209 -2.60 -2.97 -24.34
C ARG A 209 -2.71 -4.15 -23.38
N ASN A 210 -2.57 -5.37 -23.91
CA ASN A 210 -2.61 -6.59 -23.11
C ASN A 210 -1.34 -6.74 -22.29
N ARG A 211 -0.19 -6.47 -22.92
CA ARG A 211 1.11 -6.44 -22.23
C ARG A 211 1.17 -5.37 -21.15
N GLU A 212 0.66 -4.18 -21.43
CA GLU A 212 0.57 -3.10 -20.44
C GLU A 212 -0.34 -3.49 -19.28
N GLY A 213 -1.53 -4.04 -19.55
CA GLY A 213 -2.44 -4.54 -18.52
C GLY A 213 -1.81 -5.62 -17.63
N LEU A 214 -1.04 -6.52 -18.23
CA LEU A 214 -0.28 -7.54 -17.50
C LEU A 214 0.83 -6.93 -16.63
N ALA A 215 1.59 -5.98 -17.16
CA ALA A 215 2.64 -5.27 -16.41
C ALA A 215 2.06 -4.50 -15.21
N GLN A 216 0.95 -3.77 -15.41
CA GLN A 216 0.22 -3.11 -14.33
C GLN A 216 -0.26 -4.12 -13.27
N SER A 217 -0.81 -5.26 -13.70
CA SER A 217 -1.28 -6.31 -12.78
C SER A 217 -0.15 -6.91 -11.95
N ARG A 218 1.05 -7.07 -12.53
CA ARG A 218 2.26 -7.51 -11.81
C ARG A 218 2.73 -6.47 -10.79
N ALA A 219 2.65 -5.18 -11.12
CA ALA A 219 2.95 -4.10 -10.17
C ALA A 219 2.00 -4.17 -8.97
N PHE A 220 0.69 -4.25 -9.20
CA PHE A 220 -0.31 -4.41 -8.15
C PHE A 220 -0.12 -5.70 -7.35
N LEU A 221 0.34 -6.79 -7.98
CA LEU A 221 0.63 -8.03 -7.25
C LEU A 221 1.76 -7.81 -6.24
N GLY A 222 2.79 -7.06 -6.62
CA GLY A 222 3.85 -6.62 -5.71
C GLY A 222 3.31 -5.83 -4.52
N ASP A 223 2.40 -4.88 -4.77
CA ASP A 223 1.75 -4.09 -3.70
C ASP A 223 1.00 -4.98 -2.71
N ARG A 224 0.18 -5.92 -3.21
CA ARG A 224 -0.62 -6.83 -2.38
C ARG A 224 0.26 -7.76 -1.54
N LEU A 225 1.36 -8.25 -2.10
CA LEU A 225 2.31 -9.10 -1.37
C LEU A 225 3.02 -8.33 -0.25
N GLU A 226 3.41 -7.09 -0.53
CA GLU A 226 4.03 -6.22 0.46
C GLU A 226 3.07 -5.89 1.61
N GLU A 227 1.81 -5.56 1.32
CA GLU A 227 0.75 -5.33 2.33
C GLU A 227 0.51 -6.54 3.23
N LEU A 228 0.75 -7.74 2.71
CA LEU A 228 0.61 -9.01 3.43
C LEU A 228 1.91 -9.48 4.10
N GLY A 229 2.98 -8.67 4.04
CA GLY A 229 4.25 -8.94 4.74
C GLY A 229 5.23 -9.83 3.98
N ASP A 230 5.13 -9.92 2.65
CA ASP A 230 6.09 -10.63 1.80
C ASP A 230 6.88 -9.66 0.91
N PRO A 231 7.85 -8.93 1.47
CA PRO A 231 8.59 -7.91 0.73
C PRO A 231 9.51 -8.52 -0.34
N VAL A 232 9.97 -9.77 -0.18
CA VAL A 232 10.87 -10.41 -1.13
C VAL A 232 10.12 -10.75 -2.41
N GLU A 233 8.98 -11.45 -2.30
CA GLU A 233 8.15 -11.73 -3.47
C GLU A 233 7.58 -10.44 -4.08
N ALA A 234 7.30 -9.41 -3.27
CA ALA A 234 6.90 -8.10 -3.77
C ALA A 234 7.96 -7.46 -4.68
N VAL A 235 9.26 -7.56 -4.33
CA VAL A 235 10.36 -7.09 -5.18
C VAL A 235 10.42 -7.90 -6.47
N VAL A 236 10.30 -9.23 -6.41
CA VAL A 236 10.31 -10.10 -7.59
C VAL A 236 9.27 -9.64 -8.62
N TRP A 237 8.04 -9.37 -8.18
CA TRP A 237 6.97 -8.94 -9.08
C TRP A 237 7.14 -7.50 -9.59
N ALA A 238 7.66 -6.59 -8.77
CA ALA A 238 7.96 -5.23 -9.21
C ALA A 238 9.08 -5.16 -10.24
N VAL A 239 10.15 -5.95 -10.08
CA VAL A 239 11.23 -6.03 -11.07
C VAL A 239 10.70 -6.59 -12.39
N ARG A 240 9.85 -7.62 -12.35
CA ARG A 240 9.19 -8.15 -13.55
C ARG A 240 8.29 -7.11 -14.21
N ALA A 241 7.53 -6.34 -13.44
CA ALA A 241 6.70 -5.26 -13.97
C ALA A 241 7.55 -4.16 -14.62
N GLU A 242 8.63 -3.72 -13.96
CA GLU A 242 9.56 -2.73 -14.48
C GLU A 242 10.20 -3.18 -15.79
N GLN A 243 10.66 -4.44 -15.89
CA GLN A 243 11.22 -5.01 -17.11
C GLN A 243 10.22 -4.97 -18.28
N GLU A 244 8.95 -5.29 -18.03
CA GLU A 244 7.91 -5.21 -19.07
C GLU A 244 7.63 -3.78 -19.49
N PHE A 245 7.55 -2.84 -18.54
CA PHE A 245 7.34 -1.43 -18.88
C PHE A 245 8.51 -0.85 -19.67
N HIS A 246 9.75 -1.24 -19.38
CA HIS A 246 10.89 -0.88 -20.21
C HIS A 246 10.78 -1.47 -21.61
N ALA A 247 10.44 -2.76 -21.75
CA ALA A 247 10.25 -3.40 -23.05
C ALA A 247 9.08 -2.81 -23.86
N LEU A 248 8.10 -2.17 -23.20
CA LEU A 248 7.03 -1.42 -23.85
C LEU A 248 7.47 0.00 -24.24
N GLY A 249 8.30 0.64 -23.40
CA GLY A 249 8.80 2.02 -23.54
C GLY A 249 9.85 2.22 -24.64
N GLU A 250 10.42 1.14 -25.19
CA GLU A 250 11.29 1.20 -26.39
C GLU A 250 10.55 1.65 -27.67
N ARG A 251 9.22 1.88 -27.59
CA ARG A 251 8.42 2.46 -28.67
C ARG A 251 8.25 3.98 -28.51
N PRO A 252 8.46 4.78 -29.58
CA PRO A 252 8.26 6.23 -29.53
C PRO A 252 6.83 6.60 -29.09
N GLY A 253 6.71 7.45 -28.07
CA GLY A 253 5.43 8.04 -27.63
C GLY A 253 4.68 7.31 -26.51
N ALA A 254 5.23 6.27 -25.90
CA ALA A 254 4.56 5.56 -24.80
C ALA A 254 4.77 6.27 -23.44
N PRO A 255 3.72 6.78 -22.77
CA PRO A 255 3.86 7.53 -21.52
C PRO A 255 3.97 6.59 -20.29
N HIS A 256 4.98 5.72 -20.27
CA HIS A 256 5.21 4.80 -19.13
C HIS A 256 6.14 5.39 -18.06
N GLY A 257 6.63 6.62 -18.25
CA GLY A 257 7.57 7.28 -17.32
C GLY A 257 7.05 7.35 -15.89
N THR A 258 5.77 7.70 -15.70
CA THR A 258 5.17 7.78 -14.36
C THR A 258 5.02 6.42 -13.68
N ALA A 259 4.75 5.35 -14.44
CA ALA A 259 4.67 3.99 -13.91
C ALA A 259 6.06 3.46 -13.51
N LEU A 260 7.08 3.74 -14.33
CA LEU A 260 8.46 3.38 -14.05
C LEU A 260 9.03 4.15 -12.86
N GLU A 261 8.75 5.45 -12.75
CA GLU A 261 9.10 6.25 -11.56
C GLU A 261 8.46 5.67 -10.30
N HIS A 262 7.16 5.37 -10.36
CA HIS A 262 6.45 4.78 -9.23
C HIS A 262 7.02 3.41 -8.83
N LEU A 263 7.30 2.53 -9.79
CA LEU A 263 7.93 1.24 -9.54
C LEU A 263 9.35 1.39 -8.96
N GLY A 264 10.12 2.38 -9.44
CA GLY A 264 11.43 2.72 -8.89
C GLY A 264 11.37 3.10 -7.42
N ASP A 265 10.44 3.99 -7.05
CA ASP A 265 10.20 4.40 -5.67
C ASP A 265 9.77 3.22 -4.79
N GLN A 266 8.87 2.37 -5.31
CA GLN A 266 8.43 1.15 -4.62
C GLN A 266 9.58 0.19 -4.38
N LEU A 267 10.42 -0.06 -5.38
CA LEU A 267 11.58 -0.96 -5.27
C LEU A 267 12.56 -0.47 -4.21
N VAL A 268 12.84 0.84 -4.15
CA VAL A 268 13.68 1.43 -3.10
C VAL A 268 13.09 1.15 -1.71
N ARG A 269 11.79 1.39 -1.52
CA ARG A 269 11.13 1.16 -0.23
C ARG A 269 11.11 -0.32 0.16
N ARG A 270 10.80 -1.21 -0.78
CA ARG A 270 10.72 -2.67 -0.56
C ARG A 270 12.06 -3.28 -0.20
N LEU A 271 13.14 -2.87 -0.88
CA LEU A 271 14.47 -3.40 -0.62
C LEU A 271 14.96 -3.09 0.79
N ARG A 272 14.59 -1.93 1.36
CA ARG A 272 14.90 -1.60 2.76
C ARG A 272 14.22 -2.54 3.78
N ARG A 273 13.15 -3.23 3.36
CA ARG A 273 12.38 -4.18 4.18
C ARG A 273 12.81 -5.63 3.96
N CYS A 274 13.60 -5.90 2.93
CA CYS A 274 14.14 -7.22 2.68
C CYS A 274 15.28 -7.49 3.65
N GLY A 275 15.17 -8.57 4.44
CA GLY A 275 16.30 -9.04 5.23
C GLY A 275 17.46 -9.47 4.33
N PHE A 276 18.68 -9.34 4.84
CA PHE A 276 19.88 -9.64 4.09
C PHE A 276 19.95 -11.12 3.68
N GLN A 277 19.84 -12.02 4.66
CA GLN A 277 19.81 -13.46 4.44
C GLN A 277 18.42 -13.89 3.97
N GLY A 278 18.36 -14.61 2.85
CA GLY A 278 17.09 -15.10 2.27
C GLY A 278 16.27 -14.04 1.53
N GLY A 279 16.55 -12.75 1.70
CA GLY A 279 15.95 -11.65 0.93
C GLY A 279 16.91 -11.07 -0.10
N LEU A 280 17.77 -10.12 0.31
CA LEU A 280 18.69 -9.43 -0.60
C LEU A 280 19.66 -10.39 -1.31
N THR A 281 20.21 -11.35 -0.58
CA THR A 281 21.10 -12.40 -1.12
C THR A 281 20.39 -13.30 -2.13
N ARG A 282 19.13 -13.66 -1.87
CA ARG A 282 18.28 -14.43 -2.80
C ARG A 282 18.00 -13.64 -4.08
N LEU A 283 17.51 -12.41 -3.95
CA LEU A 283 17.24 -11.52 -5.09
C LEU A 283 18.49 -11.33 -5.95
N ARG A 284 19.67 -11.18 -5.33
CA ARG A 284 20.94 -11.09 -6.05
C ARG A 284 21.30 -12.39 -6.76
N ALA A 285 21.17 -13.54 -6.11
CA ALA A 285 21.50 -14.84 -6.68
C ALA A 285 20.60 -15.20 -7.88
N GLU A 286 19.33 -14.79 -7.84
CA GLU A 286 18.34 -15.00 -8.91
C GLU A 286 18.42 -13.93 -10.03
N GLY A 287 19.31 -12.94 -9.92
CA GLY A 287 19.42 -11.85 -10.91
C GLY A 287 18.28 -10.83 -10.86
N LEU A 288 17.52 -10.82 -9.76
CA LEU A 288 16.34 -9.97 -9.53
C LEU A 288 16.65 -8.74 -8.65
N LEU A 289 17.92 -8.47 -8.35
CA LEU A 289 18.35 -7.24 -7.72
C LEU A 289 18.91 -6.28 -8.78
N PRO A 290 18.18 -5.21 -9.18
CA PRO A 290 18.65 -4.28 -10.20
C PRO A 290 19.99 -3.66 -9.83
N GLY A 291 20.93 -3.59 -10.78
CA GLY A 291 22.29 -3.10 -10.52
C GLY A 291 22.33 -1.70 -9.90
N ARG A 292 21.43 -0.80 -10.34
CA ARG A 292 21.28 0.56 -9.79
C ARG A 292 20.90 0.60 -8.30
N LEU A 293 20.33 -0.48 -7.77
CA LEU A 293 19.89 -0.62 -6.38
C LEU A 293 20.88 -1.43 -5.52
N LEU A 294 22.00 -1.93 -6.09
CA LEU A 294 23.05 -2.60 -5.32
C LEU A 294 23.61 -1.72 -4.20
N PRO A 295 23.88 -0.41 -4.38
CA PRO A 295 24.34 0.43 -3.28
C PRO A 295 23.32 0.52 -2.14
N LEU A 296 22.03 0.53 -2.45
CA LEU A 296 20.97 0.52 -1.44
C LEU A 296 20.95 -0.80 -0.66
N ALA A 297 21.10 -1.94 -1.35
CA ALA A 297 21.16 -3.26 -0.71
C ALA A 297 22.37 -3.38 0.24
N VAL A 298 23.51 -2.79 -0.11
CA VAL A 298 24.69 -2.70 0.76
C VAL A 298 24.38 -1.90 2.03
N VAL A 299 23.79 -0.70 1.88
CA VAL A 299 23.41 0.11 3.04
C VAL A 299 22.36 -0.62 3.89
N ALA A 300 21.38 -1.27 3.27
CA ALA A 300 20.34 -1.99 4.01
C ALA A 300 20.88 -3.17 4.83
N ALA A 301 21.80 -3.94 4.26
CA ALA A 301 22.48 -5.00 4.99
C ALA A 301 23.29 -4.45 6.17
N ARG A 302 23.95 -3.29 6.00
CA ARG A 302 24.70 -2.66 7.09
C ARG A 302 23.78 -2.15 8.20
N VAL A 303 22.64 -1.54 7.84
CA VAL A 303 21.60 -1.10 8.81
C VAL A 303 21.09 -2.28 9.65
N GLU A 304 20.91 -3.46 9.04
CA GLU A 304 20.54 -4.71 9.71
C GLU A 304 21.65 -5.26 10.64
N GLY A 305 22.89 -4.77 10.52
CA GLY A 305 24.02 -5.18 11.36
C GLY A 305 24.93 -6.22 10.71
N VAL A 306 24.88 -6.38 9.39
CA VAL A 306 25.77 -7.31 8.67
C VAL A 306 27.14 -6.66 8.45
N GLU A 307 28.20 -7.39 8.76
CA GLU A 307 29.58 -6.94 8.56
C GLU A 307 29.95 -6.78 7.07
N PRO A 308 30.77 -5.78 6.68
CA PRO A 308 31.11 -5.49 5.29
C PRO A 308 31.62 -6.70 4.50
N GLU A 309 32.43 -7.57 5.09
CA GLU A 309 32.94 -8.79 4.46
C GLU A 309 31.83 -9.81 4.18
N ALA A 310 30.85 -9.92 5.08
CA ALA A 310 29.69 -10.77 4.87
C ALA A 310 28.74 -10.19 3.82
N ILE A 311 28.59 -8.87 3.76
CA ILE A 311 27.86 -8.15 2.69
C ILE A 311 28.51 -8.46 1.34
N ALA A 312 29.83 -8.30 1.23
CA ALA A 312 30.59 -8.54 0.00
C ALA A 312 30.37 -9.97 -0.52
N ARG A 313 30.50 -10.98 0.36
CA ARG A 313 30.24 -12.38 0.00
C ARG A 313 28.78 -12.61 -0.42
N GLY A 314 27.82 -12.13 0.36
CA GLY A 314 26.41 -12.37 0.12
C GLY A 314 25.88 -11.70 -1.15
N LEU A 315 26.33 -10.48 -1.46
CA LEU A 315 25.92 -9.75 -2.66
C LEU A 315 26.84 -10.00 -3.87
N ARG A 316 27.88 -10.81 -3.71
CA ARG A 316 28.90 -11.10 -4.74
C ARG A 316 29.52 -9.82 -5.29
N LEU A 317 30.04 -9.00 -4.37
CA LEU A 317 30.74 -7.73 -4.65
C LEU A 317 32.18 -7.80 -4.13
N ALA A 318 33.06 -6.95 -4.65
CA ALA A 318 34.39 -6.80 -4.09
C ALA A 318 34.31 -6.13 -2.70
N PRO A 319 35.09 -6.56 -1.69
CA PRO A 319 35.11 -5.91 -0.37
C PRO A 319 35.39 -4.40 -0.44
N GLU A 320 36.26 -3.98 -1.35
CA GLU A 320 36.62 -2.58 -1.57
C GLU A 320 35.43 -1.76 -2.09
N GLU A 321 34.58 -2.38 -2.91
CA GLU A 321 33.35 -1.76 -3.42
C GLU A 321 32.34 -1.54 -2.30
N VAL A 322 32.14 -2.54 -1.42
CA VAL A 322 31.27 -2.42 -0.24
C VAL A 322 31.74 -1.28 0.66
N ARG A 323 33.03 -1.25 1.03
CA ARG A 323 33.60 -0.17 1.85
C ARG A 323 33.51 1.20 1.17
N ARG A 324 33.60 1.27 -0.16
CA ARG A 324 33.40 2.52 -0.91
C ARG A 324 31.96 3.01 -0.80
N VAL A 325 30.99 2.12 -0.98
CA VAL A 325 29.56 2.44 -0.86
C VAL A 325 29.24 2.92 0.56
N LEU A 326 29.66 2.19 1.60
CA LEU A 326 29.35 2.53 3.00
C LEU A 326 29.98 3.86 3.45
N ARG A 327 31.14 4.23 2.89
CA ARG A 327 31.75 5.55 3.13
C ARG A 327 31.05 6.68 2.37
N ALA A 328 30.54 6.40 1.17
CA ALA A 328 29.96 7.42 0.29
C ALA A 328 28.45 7.66 0.53
N ARG A 329 27.77 6.76 1.25
CA ARG A 329 26.32 6.79 1.44
C ARG A 329 25.98 6.77 2.92
N CYS A 330 25.25 7.80 3.36
CA CYS A 330 24.59 7.81 4.65
C CYS A 330 23.17 7.25 4.55
N TRP A 331 22.63 6.83 5.69
CA TRP A 331 21.20 6.62 5.89
C TRP A 331 20.72 7.54 7.00
N ARG A 332 19.45 7.95 6.96
CA ARG A 332 18.87 8.80 8.00
C ARG A 332 18.30 7.91 9.10
N ALA A 333 18.94 7.90 10.26
CA ALA A 333 18.41 7.23 11.45
C ALA A 333 17.43 8.18 12.13
N VAL A 334 16.21 7.73 12.36
CA VAL A 334 15.22 8.43 13.19
C VAL A 334 15.00 7.58 14.43
N TRP A 335 15.05 8.17 15.61
CA TRP A 335 14.90 7.44 16.87
C TRP A 335 13.87 8.05 17.78
N ARG A 336 13.34 7.20 18.66
CA ARG A 336 12.44 7.60 19.73
C ARG A 336 12.61 6.70 20.94
N PHE A 337 12.72 7.32 22.10
CA PHE A 337 12.53 6.67 23.38
C PHE A 337 11.09 6.85 23.86
N ASP A 338 10.47 5.78 24.33
CA ASP A 338 9.21 5.84 25.05
C ASP A 338 9.43 5.33 26.48
N VAL A 339 8.75 5.96 27.45
CA VAL A 339 8.77 5.56 28.87
C VAL A 339 7.35 5.23 29.31
N ARG A 340 7.21 4.28 30.24
CA ARG A 340 5.96 4.08 30.99
C ARG A 340 6.31 3.80 32.46
N GLU A 341 5.53 4.40 33.35
CA GLU A 341 5.79 4.37 34.80
C GLU A 341 5.60 2.99 35.42
N ARG A 342 4.62 2.24 34.91
CA ARG A 342 4.29 0.89 35.38
C ARG A 342 3.82 0.00 34.23
N ASP A 343 3.82 -1.30 34.46
CA ASP A 343 3.28 -2.23 33.46
C ASP A 343 1.79 -1.96 33.22
N GLY A 344 1.36 -2.07 31.97
CA GLY A 344 0.00 -1.72 31.52
C GLY A 344 -0.30 -0.22 31.36
N ALA A 345 0.56 0.70 31.82
CA ALA A 345 0.41 2.13 31.52
C ALA A 345 0.72 2.42 30.05
N PRO A 346 0.08 3.45 29.44
CA PRO A 346 0.39 3.86 28.08
C PRO A 346 1.85 4.30 27.98
N TRP A 347 2.46 4.04 26.82
CA TRP A 347 3.80 4.50 26.50
C TRP A 347 3.77 5.99 26.14
N THR A 348 4.62 6.78 26.77
CA THR A 348 4.76 8.21 26.50
C THR A 348 6.09 8.47 25.80
N PRO A 349 6.09 9.06 24.59
CA PRO A 349 7.32 9.47 23.92
C PRO A 349 8.07 10.54 24.73
N MET A 350 9.38 10.38 24.84
CA MET A 350 10.25 11.40 25.42
C MET A 350 10.46 12.57 24.43
N PRO A 351 10.67 13.81 24.92
CA PRO A 351 10.99 14.96 24.07
C PRO A 351 12.41 14.87 23.48
N TYR A 352 12.76 15.83 22.61
CA TYR A 352 14.14 16.03 22.15
C TYR A 352 15.10 16.16 23.35
N PRO A 353 16.30 15.54 23.34
CA PRO A 353 16.94 14.83 22.21
C PRO A 353 16.57 13.35 22.04
N TRP A 354 15.72 12.81 22.92
CA TRP A 354 15.34 11.38 22.95
C TRP A 354 14.31 11.00 21.87
N ARG A 355 13.85 11.99 21.12
CA ARG A 355 13.16 11.85 19.85
C ARG A 355 13.85 12.75 18.83
N GLY A 356 14.46 12.16 17.81
CA GLY A 356 15.36 12.89 16.94
C GLY A 356 15.71 12.12 15.67
N MET A 357 16.62 12.70 14.88
CA MET A 357 17.10 12.12 13.64
C MET A 357 18.52 12.61 13.34
N ASP A 358 19.31 11.79 12.64
CA ASP A 358 20.64 12.15 12.15
C ASP A 358 21.04 11.32 10.92
N ALA A 359 22.04 11.81 10.17
CA ALA A 359 22.65 11.09 9.07
C ALA A 359 23.79 10.19 9.58
N VAL A 360 23.64 8.89 9.37
CA VAL A 360 24.54 7.85 9.88
C VAL A 360 25.29 7.20 8.72
N THR A 361 26.59 7.01 8.89
CA THR A 361 27.47 6.34 7.91
C THR A 361 28.09 5.10 8.54
N ASP A 362 28.17 4.01 7.76
CA ASP A 362 28.79 2.73 8.13
C ASP A 362 28.46 2.22 9.55
N ARG A 363 27.20 2.40 9.98
CA ARG A 363 26.72 1.92 11.27
C ARG A 363 25.37 1.24 11.16
N SER A 364 25.19 0.24 12.01
CA SER A 364 23.93 -0.49 12.14
C SER A 364 22.92 0.27 12.99
N ALA A 365 21.64 -0.05 12.85
CA ALA A 365 20.60 0.49 13.72
C ALA A 365 20.82 0.08 15.19
N ALA A 366 21.40 -1.10 15.43
CA ALA A 366 21.75 -1.57 16.77
C ALA A 366 22.88 -0.75 17.41
N GLU A 367 23.92 -0.39 16.64
CA GLU A 367 25.01 0.45 17.11
C GLU A 367 24.55 1.88 17.43
N VAL A 368 23.69 2.45 16.58
CA VAL A 368 23.07 3.76 16.85
C VAL A 368 22.24 3.69 18.13
N ALA A 369 21.41 2.66 18.27
CA ALA A 369 20.59 2.47 19.46
C ALA A 369 21.43 2.25 20.74
N ALA A 370 22.56 1.56 20.64
CA ALA A 370 23.46 1.35 21.76
C ALA A 370 24.07 2.67 22.26
N GLU A 371 24.61 3.50 21.36
CA GLU A 371 25.15 4.80 21.74
C GLU A 371 24.08 5.71 22.36
N LEU A 372 22.89 5.79 21.75
CA LEU A 372 21.78 6.57 22.29
C LEU A 372 21.33 6.05 23.67
N THR A 373 21.34 4.72 23.85
CA THR A 373 21.01 4.09 25.12
C THR A 373 22.04 4.43 26.19
N ASP A 374 23.32 4.38 25.86
CA ASP A 374 24.39 4.72 26.79
C ASP A 374 24.28 6.20 27.21
N ALA A 375 24.06 7.09 26.25
CA ALA A 375 23.83 8.51 26.51
C ALA A 375 22.63 8.74 27.44
N LEU A 376 21.51 8.04 27.22
CA LEU A 376 20.33 8.12 28.11
C LEU A 376 20.63 7.64 29.52
N LEU A 377 21.38 6.54 29.66
CA LEU A 377 21.67 5.94 30.96
C LEU A 377 22.72 6.71 31.77
N THR A 378 23.53 7.55 31.11
CA THR A 378 24.50 8.44 31.77
C THR A 378 24.01 9.88 31.93
N GLY A 379 22.91 10.25 31.27
CA GLY A 379 22.37 11.61 31.26
C GLY A 379 21.41 11.93 32.42
N GLU A 380 21.03 13.21 32.52
CA GLU A 380 20.10 13.72 33.54
C GLU A 380 18.66 13.24 33.32
N ASP A 381 18.26 13.01 32.06
CA ASP A 381 16.93 12.53 31.67
C ASP A 381 16.74 11.02 31.84
N ARG A 382 17.65 10.34 32.55
CA ARG A 382 17.60 8.90 32.77
C ARG A 382 16.25 8.50 33.37
N PRO A 383 15.53 7.52 32.77
CA PRO A 383 14.30 7.02 33.34
C PRO A 383 14.54 6.44 34.76
N PRO A 384 13.60 6.63 35.70
CA PRO A 384 13.69 6.02 37.02
C PRO A 384 13.91 4.51 36.94
N ASP A 385 14.63 3.93 37.90
CA ASP A 385 14.92 2.48 37.91
C ASP A 385 13.66 1.60 37.97
N THR A 386 12.53 2.19 38.40
CA THR A 386 11.20 1.57 38.46
C THR A 386 10.43 1.63 37.13
N ALA A 387 10.84 2.47 36.18
CA ALA A 387 10.13 2.66 34.93
C ALA A 387 10.54 1.63 33.88
N HIS A 388 9.58 1.27 33.01
CA HIS A 388 9.92 0.61 31.74
C HIS A 388 10.23 1.69 30.71
N TRP A 389 11.22 1.43 29.87
CA TRP A 389 11.52 2.29 28.73
C TRP A 389 11.86 1.46 27.50
N ARG A 390 11.74 2.03 26.31
CA ARG A 390 12.11 1.36 25.06
C ARG A 390 12.72 2.36 24.08
N ILE A 391 13.58 1.87 23.21
CA ILE A 391 14.11 2.59 22.06
C ILE A 391 13.62 1.92 20.78
N ALA A 392 13.26 2.73 19.80
CA ALA A 392 13.04 2.31 18.43
C ALA A 392 13.84 3.20 17.47
N VAL A 393 14.37 2.60 16.41
CA VAL A 393 15.12 3.28 15.35
C VAL A 393 14.49 2.91 14.00
N TRP A 394 14.16 3.92 13.20
CA TRP A 394 13.62 3.82 11.85
C TRP A 394 14.61 4.34 10.82
N TRP A 395 14.44 3.88 9.58
CA TRP A 395 15.10 4.47 8.43
C TRP A 395 14.22 5.59 7.86
N GLU A 396 14.78 6.79 7.75
CA GLU A 396 14.24 8.02 7.14
C GLU A 396 13.17 8.75 7.93
N ASP A 397 12.07 8.10 8.30
CA ASP A 397 10.94 8.75 8.93
C ASP A 397 10.41 7.94 10.13
N GLU A 398 9.96 8.64 11.16
CA GLU A 398 9.32 8.02 12.31
C GLU A 398 7.97 7.43 11.90
N GLY A 399 7.79 6.14 12.14
CA GLY A 399 6.55 5.43 11.84
C GLY A 399 5.95 4.74 13.05
N ARG A 400 5.10 3.74 12.78
CA ARG A 400 4.69 2.75 13.78
C ARG A 400 5.92 1.97 14.26
N LEU A 401 5.89 1.51 15.51
CA LEU A 401 7.03 0.84 16.15
C LEU A 401 7.44 -0.46 15.48
N GLU A 402 6.52 -1.10 14.78
CA GLU A 402 6.70 -2.35 14.05
C GLU A 402 7.53 -2.13 12.78
N GLY A 403 7.52 -0.91 12.24
CA GLY A 403 8.34 -0.52 11.09
C GLY A 403 9.76 -0.10 11.47
N ALA A 404 10.13 -0.15 12.76
CA ALA A 404 11.48 0.17 13.20
C ALA A 404 12.46 -0.94 12.77
N CYS A 405 13.59 -0.56 12.17
CA CYS A 405 14.65 -1.51 11.83
C CYS A 405 15.39 -2.03 13.06
N PHE A 406 15.28 -1.32 14.20
CA PHE A 406 15.72 -1.81 15.50
C PHE A 406 14.75 -1.40 16.60
N ARG A 407 14.49 -2.31 17.55
CA ARG A 407 13.68 -2.03 18.73
C ARG A 407 14.18 -2.82 19.92
N ARG A 408 14.24 -2.17 21.09
CA ARG A 408 14.56 -2.81 22.36
C ARG A 408 13.71 -2.25 23.49
N THR A 409 13.17 -3.12 24.32
CA THR A 409 12.43 -2.75 25.53
C THR A 409 13.22 -3.17 26.76
N HIS A 410 13.31 -2.27 27.72
CA HIS A 410 14.01 -2.44 28.98
C HIS A 410 12.98 -2.52 30.12
N ALA A 411 13.13 -3.55 30.95
CA ALA A 411 12.35 -3.71 32.16
C ALA A 411 12.97 -2.92 33.32
N PRO A 412 12.17 -2.57 34.35
CA PRO A 412 12.66 -1.96 35.57
C PRO A 412 13.81 -2.78 36.15
N ARG A 413 14.84 -2.09 36.64
CA ARG A 413 15.91 -2.77 37.39
C ARG A 413 15.29 -3.21 38.70
N ARG A 414 15.15 -4.52 38.91
CA ARG A 414 14.77 -5.05 40.23
C ARG A 414 15.83 -4.60 41.22
N GLY A 415 15.43 -3.72 42.15
CA GLY A 415 16.27 -3.32 43.26
C GLY A 415 16.78 -4.57 43.98
N ARG A 416 18.09 -4.64 44.20
CA ARG A 416 18.69 -5.63 45.09
C ARG A 416 18.01 -5.44 46.44
N ALA A 417 17.26 -6.44 46.90
CA ALA A 417 16.59 -6.36 48.19
C ALA A 417 17.61 -5.95 49.26
N PRO A 418 17.31 -4.98 50.13
CA PRO A 418 18.21 -4.63 51.23
C PRO A 418 18.41 -5.89 52.08
N ARG A 419 19.67 -6.28 52.30
CA ARG A 419 20.00 -7.32 53.28
C ARG A 419 19.48 -6.83 54.63
N PRO A 420 18.70 -7.63 55.37
CA PRO A 420 18.26 -7.22 56.70
C PRO A 420 19.47 -7.14 57.64
N GLY A 421 19.69 -5.93 58.17
CA GLY A 421 20.25 -5.68 59.49
C GLY A 421 21.75 -5.90 59.70
N ASN A 422 22.52 -4.81 59.61
CA ASN A 422 23.54 -4.53 60.64
C ASN A 422 23.21 -3.14 61.20
N HIS A 423 22.38 -3.10 62.24
CA HIS A 423 22.21 -1.90 63.05
C HIS A 423 23.43 -1.75 63.99
N PRO A 424 24.00 -0.54 64.13
CA PRO A 424 25.02 -0.25 65.12
C PRO A 424 24.40 0.10 66.48
N ASP A 425 25.19 -0.14 67.52
CA ASP A 425 25.05 0.21 68.94
C ASP A 425 23.92 1.14 69.38
N GLY A 426 23.13 0.63 70.34
CA GLY A 426 22.31 1.40 71.26
C GLY A 426 22.35 0.73 72.63
N GLY A 427 23.06 1.34 73.58
CA GLY A 427 23.41 0.75 74.86
C GLY A 427 22.28 0.68 75.89
N LEU A 428 22.57 -0.14 76.91
CA LEU A 428 22.17 -0.06 78.33
C LEU A 428 20.68 -0.22 78.68
N THR A 429 20.35 -1.36 79.30
CA THR A 429 19.83 -1.47 80.69
C THR A 429 19.71 -2.97 81.12
N PRO A 430 19.60 -3.29 82.43
CA PRO A 430 20.43 -4.31 83.06
C PRO A 430 19.77 -5.67 83.34
N ARG A 431 20.66 -6.65 83.57
CA ARG A 431 20.54 -7.91 84.33
C ARG A 431 19.16 -8.29 84.90
N GLY A 432 18.65 -9.43 84.42
CA GLY A 432 17.74 -10.33 85.14
C GLY A 432 18.01 -11.77 84.70
N THR A 433 18.40 -12.61 85.66
CA THR A 433 18.88 -14.00 85.55
C THR A 433 17.80 -15.01 85.10
N PRO A 434 18.20 -16.24 84.66
CA PRO A 434 17.41 -17.11 83.80
C PRO A 434 16.60 -18.15 84.57
N GLN A 435 15.45 -18.56 84.02
CA GLN A 435 14.90 -19.90 84.24
C GLN A 435 14.28 -20.45 82.94
N SER A 436 14.77 -21.63 82.56
CA SER A 436 14.29 -22.51 81.51
C SER A 436 13.11 -23.39 82.03
N PRO A 437 12.66 -24.42 81.28
CA PRO A 437 11.59 -24.42 80.29
C PRO A 437 10.40 -25.30 80.78
N PRO A 438 9.41 -25.66 79.94
CA PRO A 438 9.56 -26.79 79.01
C PRO A 438 9.33 -26.44 77.53
#